data_AF-A0A956PP70-F1
#
_entry.id   AF-A0A956PP70-F1
#
_cell.length_a   1.000
_cell.length_b   1.000
_cell.length_c   1.000
_cell.angle_alpha   90.00
_cell.angle_beta   90.00
_cell.angle_gamma   90.00
#
_symmetry.space_group_name_H-M   'P 1'
#
loop_
_entity.id
_entity.type
_entity.pdbx_description
1 polymer ?
#
loop_
_entity_poly.entity_id
_entity_poly.type
_entity_poly.pdbx_seq_one_letter_code
_entity_poly.pdbx_strand_id
1 'polypeptide(L)'
;IVNDQLFEQLCLQMSQTDPLERDKTAEVAGSYLRHRYSELSSSQLKQPFIKDVFGNSVSLKQLEKCAKEETRFFATHRQTTLAERAAREEIPVLPVELASPTAELLSSLFEVPVVSLEKNLAVSQLVERPPGLRAIEADMRTLLKRGRIYVSSVVAVEYPDSIAPPDSAPCTFALGADRLVRRFRKGFWGTKYILPQHLLLDIHHPLVRKALSRAEQPAGRRLATYALCKSALLNDGIATSTENRLLKTILES
;
A
#
# COMPACT_ATOMS: atom_id res chain seq x y z
N ILE A 1 29.13 -13.19 0.91
CA ILE A 1 29.10 -12.43 2.17
C ILE A 1 29.74 -11.09 1.84
N VAL A 2 28.94 -10.05 1.66
CA VAL A 2 29.51 -8.69 1.67
C VAL A 2 30.12 -8.56 3.05
N ASN A 3 31.43 -8.29 3.12
CA ASN A 3 32.16 -8.26 4.37
C ASN A 3 31.50 -7.22 5.28
N ASP A 4 30.91 -7.64 6.41
CA ASP A 4 30.13 -6.77 7.30
C ASP A 4 30.93 -5.52 7.71
N GLN A 5 32.26 -5.65 7.80
CA GLN A 5 33.18 -4.54 8.05
C GLN A 5 33.15 -3.42 7.01
N LEU A 6 33.04 -3.75 5.71
CA LEU A 6 32.99 -2.75 4.65
C LEU A 6 31.66 -2.00 4.66
N PHE A 7 30.57 -2.69 4.97
CA PHE A 7 29.25 -2.09 5.10
C PHE A 7 29.16 -1.17 6.32
N GLU A 8 29.65 -1.63 7.47
CA GLU A 8 29.72 -0.82 8.69
C GLU A 8 30.66 0.38 8.54
N GLN A 9 31.81 0.23 7.87
CA GLN A 9 32.73 1.35 7.60
C GLN A 9 32.11 2.39 6.67
N LEU A 10 31.34 1.98 5.65
CA LEU A 10 30.64 2.90 4.75
C LEU A 10 29.55 3.68 5.50
N CYS A 11 28.78 2.99 6.35
CA CYS A 11 27.76 3.61 7.20
C CYS A 11 28.38 4.59 8.21
N LEU A 12 29.53 4.23 8.82
CA LEU A 12 30.28 5.10 9.73
C LEU A 12 30.81 6.35 9.01
N GLN A 13 31.40 6.21 7.81
CA GLN A 13 31.86 7.36 7.02
C GLN A 13 30.70 8.30 6.63
N MET A 14 29.55 7.76 6.24
CA MET A 14 28.36 8.55 5.92
C MET A 14 27.79 9.32 7.12
N SER A 15 28.00 8.84 8.35
CA SER A 15 27.54 9.52 9.57
C SER A 15 28.43 10.68 10.03
N GLN A 16 29.66 10.77 9.52
CA GLN A 16 30.68 11.74 9.96
C GLN A 16 30.93 12.89 8.97
N THR A 17 30.26 12.88 7.81
CA THR A 17 30.51 13.83 6.72
C THR A 17 29.51 14.97 6.69
N ASP A 18 29.99 16.14 6.25
CA ASP A 18 29.20 17.33 5.94
C ASP A 18 28.02 16.95 5.00
N PRO A 19 26.76 17.37 5.25
CA PRO A 19 25.58 16.96 4.47
C PRO A 19 25.73 17.04 2.95
N LEU A 20 26.45 18.03 2.41
CA LEU A 20 26.72 18.14 0.97
C LEU A 20 27.68 17.07 0.43
N GLU A 21 28.61 16.59 1.25
CA GLU A 21 29.49 15.46 0.92
C GLU A 21 28.82 14.11 1.18
N ARG A 22 27.92 14.04 2.17
CA ARG A 22 27.08 12.87 2.42
C ARG A 22 26.16 12.55 1.24
N ASP A 23 25.54 13.55 0.62
CA ASP A 23 24.71 13.36 -0.57
C ASP A 23 25.51 12.83 -1.77
N LYS A 24 26.72 13.38 -2.01
CA LYS A 24 27.65 12.86 -3.03
C LYS A 24 28.10 11.43 -2.71
N THR A 25 28.34 11.13 -1.43
CA THR A 25 28.77 9.79 -0.98
C THR A 25 27.63 8.79 -1.11
N ALA A 26 26.38 9.18 -0.83
CA ALA A 26 25.18 8.36 -1.03
C ALA A 26 24.89 8.10 -2.52
N GLU A 27 25.14 9.07 -3.39
CA GLU A 27 25.00 8.92 -4.85
C GLU A 27 26.06 7.96 -5.44
N VAL A 28 27.32 8.12 -5.00
CA VAL A 28 28.43 7.23 -5.38
C VAL A 28 28.26 5.84 -4.79
N ALA A 29 27.92 5.72 -3.50
CA ALA A 29 27.65 4.46 -2.84
C ALA A 29 26.42 3.76 -3.44
N GLY A 30 25.37 4.51 -3.75
CA GLY A 30 24.15 3.99 -4.36
C GLY A 30 24.40 3.37 -5.74
N SER A 31 25.20 4.05 -6.58
CA SER A 31 25.57 3.52 -7.91
C SER A 31 26.48 2.30 -7.82
N TYR A 32 27.49 2.34 -6.93
CA TYR A 32 28.38 1.22 -6.66
C TYR A 32 27.61 0.00 -6.11
N LEU A 33 26.69 0.22 -5.17
CA LEU A 33 25.91 -0.85 -4.54
C LEU A 33 24.87 -1.42 -5.50
N ARG A 34 24.26 -0.60 -6.39
CA ARG A 34 23.43 -1.10 -7.49
C ARG A 34 24.23 -2.00 -8.44
N HIS A 35 25.45 -1.60 -8.80
CA HIS A 35 26.34 -2.45 -9.60
C HIS A 35 26.65 -3.77 -8.88
N ARG A 36 27.10 -3.72 -7.63
CA ARG A 36 27.41 -4.94 -6.83
C ARG A 36 26.18 -5.82 -6.62
N TYR A 37 25.00 -5.24 -6.44
CA TYR A 37 23.74 -5.96 -6.35
C TYR A 37 23.45 -6.75 -7.64
N SER A 38 23.69 -6.15 -8.80
CA SER A 38 23.50 -6.82 -10.11
C SER A 38 24.45 -8.01 -10.34
N GLU A 39 25.59 -8.03 -9.64
CA GLU A 39 26.56 -9.13 -9.68
C GLU A 39 26.21 -10.30 -8.73
N LEU A 40 25.24 -10.12 -7.82
CA LEU A 40 24.86 -11.14 -6.86
C LEU A 40 24.07 -12.27 -7.53
N SER A 41 24.42 -13.50 -7.19
CA SER A 41 23.67 -14.68 -7.63
C SER A 41 22.32 -14.78 -6.90
N SER A 42 21.37 -15.52 -7.49
CA SER A 42 20.05 -15.72 -6.87
C SER A 42 20.10 -16.43 -5.51
N SER A 43 21.14 -17.21 -5.22
CA SER A 43 21.32 -17.83 -3.89
C SER A 43 21.81 -16.80 -2.88
N GLN A 44 22.69 -15.88 -3.29
CA GLN A 44 23.18 -14.79 -2.45
C GLN A 44 22.06 -13.82 -2.10
N LEU A 45 21.19 -13.46 -3.05
CA LEU A 45 20.04 -12.58 -2.80
C LEU A 45 18.99 -13.16 -1.83
N LYS A 46 18.98 -14.49 -1.63
CA LYS A 46 18.11 -15.19 -0.68
C LYS A 46 18.71 -15.29 0.72
N GLN A 47 19.98 -14.93 0.90
CA GLN A 47 20.58 -14.88 2.23
C GLN A 47 19.96 -13.72 3.02
N PRO A 48 19.93 -13.82 4.35
CA PRO A 48 19.44 -12.74 5.20
C PRO A 48 20.38 -11.53 5.13
N PHE A 49 19.82 -10.32 5.05
CA PHE A 49 20.58 -9.07 4.90
C PHE A 49 20.28 -8.02 5.98
N ILE A 50 19.06 -8.01 6.52
CA ILE A 50 18.69 -7.09 7.62
C ILE A 50 17.70 -7.78 8.54
N LYS A 51 17.64 -7.35 9.80
CA LYS A 51 16.59 -7.77 10.74
C LYS A 51 15.40 -6.82 10.65
N ASP A 52 14.20 -7.36 10.67
CA ASP A 52 12.97 -6.57 10.86
C ASP A 52 12.85 -6.07 12.31
N VAL A 53 11.80 -5.30 12.60
CA VAL A 53 11.53 -4.75 13.94
C VAL A 53 11.29 -5.83 15.01
N PHE A 54 11.01 -7.07 14.61
CA PHE A 54 10.84 -8.24 15.48
C PHE A 54 12.11 -9.10 15.59
N GLY A 55 13.19 -8.73 14.90
CA GLY A 55 14.42 -9.50 14.85
C GLY A 55 14.42 -10.64 13.82
N ASN A 56 13.35 -10.81 13.04
CA ASN A 56 13.29 -11.79 11.97
C ASN A 56 14.22 -11.37 10.83
N SER A 57 14.81 -12.36 10.17
CA SER A 57 15.73 -12.10 9.06
C SER A 57 14.98 -11.79 7.77
N VAL A 58 15.34 -10.69 7.11
CA VAL A 58 14.81 -10.24 5.82
C VAL A 58 15.92 -10.29 4.77
N SER A 59 15.65 -11.00 3.68
CA SER A 59 16.54 -11.11 2.52
C SER A 59 16.37 -9.96 1.55
N LEU A 60 17.39 -9.70 0.72
CA LEU A 60 17.30 -8.72 -0.37
C LEU A 60 16.17 -9.05 -1.35
N LYS A 61 15.90 -10.33 -1.59
CA LYS A 61 14.78 -10.75 -2.45
C LYS A 61 13.41 -10.36 -1.87
N GLN A 62 13.25 -10.42 -0.54
CA GLN A 62 12.03 -9.96 0.12
C GLN A 62 11.91 -8.43 0.05
N LEU A 63 13.01 -7.69 0.21
CA LEU A 63 13.03 -6.24 0.01
C LEU A 63 12.72 -5.86 -1.43
N GLU A 64 13.26 -6.57 -2.41
CA GLU A 64 12.95 -6.34 -3.83
C GLU A 64 11.47 -6.59 -4.13
N LYS A 65 10.89 -7.66 -3.59
CA LYS A 65 9.44 -7.94 -3.67
C LYS A 65 8.65 -6.79 -3.03
N CYS A 66 9.03 -6.36 -1.83
CA CYS A 66 8.39 -5.25 -1.12
C CYS A 66 8.49 -3.93 -1.91
N ALA A 67 9.64 -3.58 -2.48
CA ALA A 67 9.80 -2.38 -3.32
C ALA A 67 8.89 -2.42 -4.56
N LYS A 68 8.77 -3.59 -5.20
CA LYS A 68 7.88 -3.80 -6.35
C LYS A 68 6.40 -3.75 -5.98
N GLU A 69 6.02 -4.27 -4.83
CA GLU A 69 4.62 -4.34 -4.40
C GLU A 69 4.16 -3.05 -3.71
N GLU A 70 4.92 -2.55 -2.73
CA GLU A 70 4.55 -1.47 -1.81
C GLU A 70 5.04 -0.09 -2.25
N THR A 71 5.97 -0.03 -3.20
CA THR A 71 6.57 1.23 -3.71
C THR A 71 7.27 2.06 -2.65
N ARG A 72 7.52 1.47 -1.48
CA ARG A 72 8.10 2.10 -0.31
C ARG A 72 8.57 1.01 0.65
N PHE A 73 9.46 1.36 1.55
CA PHE A 73 9.76 0.55 2.72
C PHE A 73 9.12 1.17 3.96
N PHE A 74 8.62 0.34 4.87
CA PHE A 74 8.05 0.83 6.11
C PHE A 74 9.06 0.72 7.24
N ALA A 75 9.19 1.79 8.02
CA ALA A 75 10.11 1.87 9.14
C ALA A 75 9.40 2.27 10.43
N THR A 76 9.78 1.62 11.54
CA THR A 76 9.43 2.02 12.90
C THR A 76 10.40 1.39 13.89
N HIS A 77 10.68 2.08 15.00
CA HIS A 77 11.50 1.57 16.10
C HIS A 77 10.70 0.77 17.13
N ARG A 78 9.38 0.72 16.99
CA ARG A 78 8.49 0.12 17.97
C ARG A 78 7.87 -1.14 17.40
N GLN A 79 7.88 -2.22 18.18
CA GLN A 79 7.00 -3.36 17.93
C GLN A 79 5.58 -2.92 18.27
N THR A 80 4.82 -2.58 17.24
CA THR A 80 3.42 -2.12 17.36
C THR A 80 2.47 -3.18 16.81
N THR A 81 1.19 -3.10 17.18
CA THR A 81 0.12 -3.93 16.59
C THR A 81 0.05 -3.75 15.06
N LEU A 82 0.35 -2.54 14.57
CA LEU A 82 0.47 -2.24 13.15
C LEU A 82 1.64 -2.99 12.50
N ALA A 83 2.80 -3.06 13.17
CA ALA A 83 3.95 -3.83 12.69
C ALA A 83 3.69 -5.34 12.69
N GLU A 84 2.99 -5.86 13.70
CA GLU A 84 2.62 -7.29 13.76
C GLU A 84 1.69 -7.66 12.60
N ARG A 85 0.75 -6.78 12.28
CA ARG A 85 -0.15 -6.94 11.13
C ARG A 85 0.62 -6.89 9.80
N ALA A 86 1.60 -6.00 9.67
CA ALA A 86 2.48 -5.95 8.49
C ALA A 86 3.26 -7.26 8.31
N ALA A 87 3.83 -7.80 9.39
CA ALA A 87 4.55 -9.06 9.36
C ALA A 87 3.66 -10.24 8.91
N ARG A 88 2.39 -10.29 9.33
CA ARG A 88 1.42 -11.33 8.90
C ARG A 88 1.12 -11.30 7.40
N GLU A 89 1.23 -10.13 6.76
CA GLU A 89 1.08 -9.95 5.31
C GLU A 89 2.41 -10.05 4.55
N GLU A 90 3.46 -10.58 5.20
CA GLU A 90 4.82 -10.69 4.65
C GLU A 90 5.45 -9.33 4.27
N ILE A 91 5.00 -8.23 4.88
CA ILE A 91 5.55 -6.89 4.66
C ILE A 91 6.67 -6.65 5.68
N PRO A 92 7.93 -6.54 5.24
CA PRO A 92 9.04 -6.26 6.14
C PRO A 92 8.93 -4.85 6.71
N VAL A 93 9.02 -4.73 8.03
CA VAL A 93 9.05 -3.47 8.76
C VAL A 93 10.43 -3.30 9.37
N LEU A 94 11.13 -2.23 9.00
CA LEU A 94 12.55 -2.05 9.30
C LEU A 94 12.75 -1.17 10.54
N PRO A 95 13.66 -1.54 11.47
CA PRO A 95 13.96 -0.76 12.67
C PRO A 95 14.96 0.37 12.39
N VAL A 96 14.69 1.19 11.36
CA VAL A 96 15.60 2.25 10.88
C VAL A 96 14.98 3.64 11.05
N GLU A 97 15.81 4.63 11.38
CA GLU A 97 15.37 6.03 11.39
C GLU A 97 15.22 6.53 9.96
N LEU A 98 14.21 7.35 9.67
CA LEU A 98 13.95 7.83 8.29
C LEU A 98 15.12 8.63 7.70
N ALA A 99 15.87 9.35 8.53
CA ALA A 99 17.05 10.12 8.13
C ALA A 99 18.37 9.36 8.32
N SER A 100 18.30 8.04 8.60
CA SER A 100 19.50 7.23 8.76
C SER A 100 20.17 6.94 7.41
N PRO A 101 21.51 6.78 7.39
CA PRO A 101 22.23 6.31 6.21
C PRO A 101 21.67 4.98 5.65
N THR A 102 21.17 4.10 6.53
CA THR A 102 20.53 2.85 6.13
C THR A 102 19.24 3.09 5.33
N ALA A 103 18.43 4.07 5.73
CA ALA A 103 17.20 4.41 5.03
C ALA A 103 17.47 5.09 3.67
N GLU A 104 18.46 5.99 3.61
CA GLU A 104 18.96 6.59 2.36
C GLU A 104 19.46 5.51 1.40
N LEU A 105 20.22 4.55 1.92
CA LEU A 105 20.79 3.48 1.12
C LEU A 105 19.74 2.56 0.52
N LEU A 106 18.79 2.08 1.34
CA LEU A 106 17.68 1.26 0.87
C LEU A 106 16.87 1.99 -0.20
N SER A 107 16.66 3.29 0.00
CA SER A 107 15.93 4.11 -0.95
C SER A 107 16.64 4.24 -2.29
N SER A 108 17.97 4.40 -2.26
CA SER A 108 18.82 4.49 -3.46
C SER A 108 18.93 3.15 -4.19
N LEU A 109 19.06 2.03 -3.46
CA LEU A 109 19.26 0.70 -4.04
C LEU A 109 18.03 0.20 -4.80
N PHE A 110 16.83 0.43 -4.24
CA PHE A 110 15.56 -0.06 -4.78
C PHE A 110 14.71 1.02 -5.43
N GLU A 111 15.19 2.27 -5.46
CA GLU A 111 14.50 3.42 -6.06
C GLU A 111 13.09 3.65 -5.48
N VAL A 112 12.91 3.39 -4.18
CA VAL A 112 11.64 3.57 -3.45
C VAL A 112 11.88 4.22 -2.08
N PRO A 113 11.03 5.15 -1.61
CA PRO A 113 11.26 5.82 -0.33
C PRO A 113 11.09 4.91 0.89
N VAL A 114 11.86 5.15 1.95
CA VAL A 114 11.59 4.63 3.30
C VAL A 114 10.67 5.61 4.04
N VAL A 115 9.57 5.11 4.61
CA VAL A 115 8.52 5.93 5.22
C VAL A 115 8.11 5.39 6.60
N SER A 116 7.58 6.26 7.46
CA SER A 116 7.04 5.82 8.76
C SER A 116 5.87 4.87 8.55
N LEU A 117 5.91 3.72 9.22
CA LEU A 117 4.85 2.72 9.22
C LEU A 117 3.51 3.35 9.64
N GLU A 118 3.51 4.03 10.77
CA GLU A 118 2.33 4.64 11.39
C GLU A 118 1.67 5.67 10.48
N LYS A 119 2.48 6.40 9.70
CA LYS A 119 1.97 7.45 8.81
C LYS A 119 1.50 6.98 7.43
N ASN A 120 1.88 5.77 7.03
CA ASN A 120 1.76 5.36 5.62
C ASN A 120 1.05 4.03 5.42
N LEU A 121 0.91 3.21 6.46
CA LEU A 121 0.18 1.96 6.40
C LEU A 121 -1.19 2.12 7.06
N ALA A 122 -2.25 1.98 6.25
CA ALA A 122 -3.62 2.07 6.75
C ALA A 122 -4.14 0.66 7.06
N VAL A 123 -4.49 0.40 8.33
CA VAL A 123 -5.25 -0.80 8.69
C VAL A 123 -6.71 -0.45 8.79
N SER A 124 -7.53 -1.17 8.03
CA SER A 124 -8.97 -1.16 8.25
C SER A 124 -9.35 -2.07 9.41
N GLN A 125 -10.25 -1.60 10.25
CA GLN A 125 -10.99 -2.40 11.20
C GLN A 125 -12.42 -2.59 10.69
N LEU A 126 -12.92 -3.82 10.75
CA LEU A 126 -14.31 -4.11 10.41
C LEU A 126 -15.24 -3.43 11.38
N VAL A 127 -16.27 -2.78 10.84
CA VAL A 127 -17.34 -2.17 11.62
C VAL A 127 -18.67 -2.81 11.28
N GLU A 128 -19.64 -2.59 12.17
CA GLU A 128 -21.02 -2.99 11.90
C GLU A 128 -21.50 -2.34 10.59
N ARG A 129 -22.30 -3.08 9.82
CA ARG A 129 -22.81 -2.63 8.53
C ARG A 129 -23.70 -1.38 8.73
N PRO A 130 -23.33 -0.21 8.19
CA PRO A 130 -24.11 1.01 8.36
C PRO A 130 -25.43 0.96 7.57
N PRO A 131 -26.45 1.73 7.99
CA PRO A 131 -27.68 1.90 7.21
C PRO A 131 -27.37 2.42 5.80
N GLY A 132 -28.22 2.04 4.84
CA GLY A 132 -28.00 2.35 3.43
C GLY A 132 -27.03 1.41 2.70
N LEU A 133 -26.05 0.78 3.37
CA LEU A 133 -25.08 -0.09 2.69
C LEU A 133 -25.74 -1.30 2.02
N ARG A 134 -26.70 -1.95 2.71
CA ARG A 134 -27.47 -3.07 2.15
C ARG A 134 -28.22 -2.67 0.87
N ALA A 135 -28.63 -1.41 0.76
CA ALA A 135 -29.40 -0.92 -0.38
C ALA A 135 -28.54 -0.72 -1.63
N ILE A 136 -27.23 -0.43 -1.48
CA ILE A 136 -26.32 -0.17 -2.61
C ILE A 136 -25.34 -1.31 -2.89
N GLU A 137 -25.09 -2.22 -1.95
CA GLU A 137 -24.09 -3.30 -2.11
C GLU A 137 -24.34 -4.14 -3.38
N ALA A 138 -25.58 -4.59 -3.61
CA ALA A 138 -25.92 -5.38 -4.79
C ALA A 138 -25.74 -4.59 -6.10
N ASP A 139 -26.11 -3.31 -6.10
CA ASP A 139 -25.98 -2.41 -7.24
C ASP A 139 -24.49 -2.15 -7.56
N MET A 140 -23.68 -1.92 -6.51
CA MET A 140 -22.23 -1.74 -6.63
C MET A 140 -21.56 -2.97 -7.20
N ARG A 141 -21.87 -4.17 -6.67
CA ARG A 141 -21.32 -5.43 -7.19
C ARG A 141 -21.72 -5.67 -8.64
N THR A 142 -22.96 -5.38 -9.00
CA THR A 142 -23.47 -5.50 -10.37
C THR A 142 -22.74 -4.54 -11.31
N LEU A 143 -22.59 -3.29 -10.91
CA LEU A 143 -21.90 -2.26 -11.68
C LEU A 143 -20.43 -2.63 -11.91
N LEU A 144 -19.69 -3.00 -10.85
CA LEU A 144 -18.29 -3.42 -10.94
C LEU A 144 -18.12 -4.67 -11.80
N LYS A 145 -19.03 -5.65 -11.70
CA LYS A 145 -19.01 -6.87 -12.52
C LYS A 145 -19.10 -6.54 -14.02
N ARG A 146 -19.89 -5.53 -14.41
CA ARG A 146 -19.94 -5.05 -15.80
C ARG A 146 -18.60 -4.45 -16.26
N GLY A 147 -17.85 -3.84 -15.35
CA GLY A 147 -16.46 -3.43 -15.53
C GLY A 147 -15.43 -4.58 -15.51
N ARG A 148 -15.87 -5.84 -15.40
CA ARG A 148 -15.03 -7.05 -15.19
C ARG A 148 -14.25 -7.05 -13.87
N ILE A 149 -14.75 -6.34 -12.87
CA ILE A 149 -14.20 -6.33 -11.51
C ILE A 149 -15.16 -7.11 -10.63
N TYR A 150 -14.72 -8.27 -10.19
CA TYR A 150 -15.56 -9.18 -9.41
C TYR A 150 -15.26 -8.97 -7.93
N VAL A 151 -16.25 -8.53 -7.18
CA VAL A 151 -16.15 -8.35 -5.72
C VAL A 151 -17.18 -9.24 -5.03
N SER A 152 -16.74 -10.02 -4.05
CA SER A 152 -17.58 -10.92 -3.26
C SER A 152 -18.49 -10.16 -2.30
N SER A 153 -17.98 -9.11 -1.63
CA SER A 153 -18.78 -8.26 -0.75
C SER A 153 -18.27 -6.82 -0.66
N VAL A 154 -19.17 -5.92 -0.26
CA VAL A 154 -18.81 -4.56 0.15
C VAL A 154 -18.79 -4.54 1.67
N VAL A 155 -17.66 -4.10 2.23
CA VAL A 155 -17.37 -4.19 3.65
C VAL A 155 -17.21 -2.79 4.20
N ALA A 156 -17.94 -2.48 5.26
CA ALA A 156 -17.75 -1.25 6.00
C ALA A 156 -16.54 -1.38 6.92
N VAL A 157 -15.65 -0.38 6.86
CA VAL A 157 -14.46 -0.33 7.69
C VAL A 157 -14.27 1.05 8.30
N GLU A 158 -13.63 1.08 9.45
CA GLU A 158 -13.02 2.27 10.03
C GLU A 158 -11.50 2.15 9.95
N TYR A 159 -10.80 3.28 9.92
CA TYR A 159 -9.35 3.32 10.07
C TYR A 159 -9.08 3.95 11.45
N PRO A 160 -8.91 3.12 12.50
CA PRO A 160 -8.89 3.58 13.90
C PRO A 160 -7.65 4.44 14.22
N ASP A 161 -6.60 4.33 13.41
CA ASP A 161 -5.44 5.21 13.52
C ASP A 161 -5.76 6.57 12.88
N SER A 162 -5.61 7.63 13.66
CA SER A 162 -5.75 9.06 13.30
C SER A 162 -4.80 9.54 12.18
N ILE A 163 -4.19 8.60 11.47
CA ILE A 163 -3.19 8.75 10.44
C ILE A 163 -3.61 8.04 9.15
N ALA A 164 -4.90 7.78 8.95
CA ALA A 164 -5.39 7.88 7.59
C ALA A 164 -5.06 9.31 7.14
N PRO A 165 -4.17 9.53 6.16
CA PRO A 165 -3.77 10.87 5.77
C PRO A 165 -5.04 11.69 5.44
N PRO A 166 -4.99 13.03 5.56
CA PRO A 166 -6.13 13.91 5.26
C PRO A 166 -6.73 13.70 3.85
N ASP A 167 -6.02 12.98 2.98
CA ASP A 167 -6.45 12.46 1.68
C ASP A 167 -6.87 10.98 1.71
N SER A 168 -7.60 10.55 2.76
CA SER A 168 -8.03 9.17 2.88
C SER A 168 -8.99 8.83 1.74
N ALA A 169 -8.71 7.75 0.99
CA ALA A 169 -9.61 7.36 -0.09
C ALA A 169 -10.95 6.86 0.48
N PRO A 170 -12.11 7.27 -0.07
CA PRO A 170 -13.43 6.83 0.40
C PRO A 170 -13.60 5.31 0.37
N CYS A 171 -12.92 4.64 -0.56
CA CYS A 171 -13.07 3.22 -0.78
C CYS A 171 -11.86 2.64 -1.52
N THR A 172 -11.54 1.38 -1.21
CA THR A 172 -10.37 0.68 -1.76
C THR A 172 -10.70 -0.80 -1.96
N PHE A 173 -10.18 -1.42 -3.01
CA PHE A 173 -10.32 -2.86 -3.20
C PHE A 173 -9.31 -3.63 -2.33
N ALA A 174 -9.73 -4.79 -1.80
CA ALA A 174 -8.90 -5.62 -0.92
C ALA A 174 -9.11 -7.12 -1.18
N LEU A 175 -8.13 -7.93 -0.79
CA LEU A 175 -8.23 -9.40 -0.86
C LEU A 175 -8.93 -10.03 0.34
N GLY A 176 -9.09 -9.29 1.42
CA GLY A 176 -9.77 -9.70 2.64
C GLY A 176 -10.25 -8.47 3.41
N ALA A 177 -11.23 -8.68 4.27
CA ALA A 177 -11.86 -7.63 5.07
C ALA A 177 -10.89 -7.08 6.16
N ASP A 178 -10.02 -7.94 6.70
CA ASP A 178 -9.01 -7.62 7.72
C ASP A 178 -7.60 -7.37 7.14
N ARG A 179 -7.45 -7.37 5.82
CA ARG A 179 -6.14 -7.19 5.21
C ARG A 179 -5.71 -5.75 5.24
N LEU A 180 -4.42 -5.53 5.45
CA LEU A 180 -3.80 -4.23 5.29
C LEU A 180 -4.18 -3.65 3.93
N VAL A 181 -4.86 -2.52 3.98
CA VAL A 181 -5.37 -1.87 2.79
C VAL A 181 -4.20 -1.12 2.21
N ARG A 182 -3.50 -1.79 1.28
CA ARG A 182 -2.43 -1.20 0.47
C ARG A 182 -3.06 -0.06 -0.33
N ARG A 183 -3.06 1.16 0.22
CA ARG A 183 -3.62 2.35 -0.44
C ARG A 183 -2.74 2.84 -1.60
N PHE A 184 -1.99 1.97 -2.29
CA PHE A 184 -1.20 2.36 -3.45
C PHE A 184 -0.94 1.18 -4.40
N ARG A 185 -1.66 1.15 -5.54
CA ARG A 185 -1.05 1.31 -6.88
C ARG A 185 -2.09 1.23 -8.00
N LYS A 186 -2.05 2.23 -8.88
CA LYS A 186 -2.27 2.09 -10.33
C LYS A 186 -1.56 0.81 -10.80
N GLY A 187 -2.32 -0.18 -11.27
CA GLY A 187 -1.78 -1.27 -12.07
C GLY A 187 -1.55 -2.63 -11.38
N PHE A 188 -1.79 -2.80 -10.07
CA PHE A 188 -1.69 -4.13 -9.44
C PHE A 188 -2.72 -5.13 -10.02
N TRP A 189 -3.88 -4.61 -10.45
CA TRP A 189 -4.94 -5.37 -11.11
C TRP A 189 -4.59 -5.85 -12.53
N GLY A 190 -3.48 -5.39 -13.11
CA GLY A 190 -3.03 -5.79 -14.45
C GLY A 190 -2.37 -7.16 -14.50
N THR A 191 -1.85 -7.66 -13.38
CA THR A 191 -1.30 -9.02 -13.28
C THR A 191 -2.41 -10.00 -12.93
N LYS A 192 -2.70 -10.93 -13.86
CA LYS A 192 -3.83 -11.90 -13.90
C LYS A 192 -4.04 -12.80 -12.66
N TYR A 193 -3.26 -12.65 -11.59
CA TYR A 193 -3.17 -13.64 -10.53
C TYR A 193 -3.93 -13.26 -9.25
N ILE A 194 -4.35 -11.99 -9.10
CA ILE A 194 -4.95 -11.52 -7.85
C ILE A 194 -6.17 -10.64 -8.16
N LEU A 195 -7.37 -11.21 -8.01
CA LEU A 195 -8.64 -10.48 -8.15
C LEU A 195 -9.09 -9.95 -6.78
N PRO A 196 -9.67 -8.74 -6.73
CA PRO A 196 -10.16 -8.19 -5.46
C PRO A 196 -11.29 -9.07 -4.94
N GLN A 197 -11.31 -9.34 -3.63
CA GLN A 197 -12.44 -10.05 -3.02
C GLN A 197 -13.43 -9.06 -2.42
N HIS A 198 -12.95 -7.97 -1.84
CA HIS A 198 -13.77 -7.01 -1.12
C HIS A 198 -13.58 -5.59 -1.65
N LEU A 199 -14.64 -4.80 -1.54
CA LEU A 199 -14.54 -3.34 -1.64
C LEU A 199 -14.75 -2.80 -0.23
N LEU A 200 -13.72 -2.19 0.32
CA LEU A 200 -13.74 -1.61 1.65
C LEU A 200 -14.23 -0.17 1.57
N LEU A 201 -15.19 0.20 2.42
CA LEU A 201 -15.76 1.54 2.52
C LEU A 201 -15.35 2.18 3.83
N ASP A 202 -14.65 3.31 3.77
CA ASP A 202 -14.31 4.11 4.94
C ASP A 202 -15.57 4.83 5.46
N ILE A 203 -16.17 4.34 6.55
CA ILE A 203 -17.41 4.91 7.09
C ILE A 203 -17.24 6.33 7.65
N HIS A 204 -16.00 6.78 7.88
CA HIS A 204 -15.72 8.13 8.35
C HIS A 204 -15.56 9.12 7.19
N HIS A 205 -15.33 8.63 5.97
CA HIS A 205 -15.10 9.49 4.82
C HIS A 205 -16.38 10.27 4.43
N PRO A 206 -16.31 11.61 4.22
CA PRO A 206 -17.48 12.45 3.92
C PRO A 206 -18.32 11.98 2.72
N LEU A 207 -17.65 11.55 1.64
CA LEU A 207 -18.31 11.00 0.46
C LEU A 207 -19.10 9.71 0.78
N VAL A 208 -18.54 8.82 1.60
CA VAL A 208 -19.20 7.56 1.99
C VAL A 208 -20.39 7.85 2.87
N ARG A 209 -20.24 8.71 3.88
CA ARG A 209 -21.35 9.14 4.75
C ARG A 209 -22.52 9.72 3.95
N LYS A 210 -22.22 10.60 2.98
CA LYS A 210 -23.22 11.22 2.10
C LYS A 210 -23.84 10.22 1.11
N ALA A 211 -23.08 9.25 0.62
CA ALA A 211 -23.58 8.20 -0.26
C ALA A 211 -24.53 7.26 0.50
N LEU A 212 -24.14 6.83 1.71
CA LEU A 212 -24.96 5.97 2.57
C LEU A 212 -26.26 6.66 3.01
N SER A 213 -26.22 7.95 3.35
CA SER A 213 -27.46 8.68 3.71
C SER A 213 -28.43 8.86 2.53
N ARG A 214 -27.92 8.86 1.29
CA ARG A 214 -28.75 8.96 0.07
C ARG A 214 -29.21 7.61 -0.48
N ALA A 215 -28.59 6.51 -0.03
CA ALA A 215 -28.87 5.16 -0.52
C ALA A 215 -30.31 4.69 -0.22
N GLU A 216 -30.95 5.27 0.80
CA GLU A 216 -32.32 4.95 1.21
C GLU A 216 -33.36 5.43 0.20
N GLN A 217 -33.03 6.44 -0.62
CA GLN A 217 -33.93 6.98 -1.66
C GLN A 217 -33.60 6.37 -3.04
N PRO A 218 -34.59 5.97 -3.86
CA PRO A 218 -34.33 5.35 -5.17
C PRO A 218 -33.45 6.18 -6.12
N ALA A 219 -33.70 7.50 -6.22
CA ALA A 219 -32.89 8.41 -7.03
C ALA A 219 -31.49 8.64 -6.43
N GLY A 220 -31.39 8.69 -5.10
CA GLY A 220 -30.13 8.84 -4.38
C GLY A 220 -29.25 7.59 -4.44
N ARG A 221 -29.85 6.40 -4.49
CA ARG A 221 -29.19 5.10 -4.55
C ARG A 221 -28.31 4.94 -5.79
N ARG A 222 -28.85 5.24 -6.97
CA ARG A 222 -28.09 5.12 -8.24
C ARG A 222 -26.85 6.02 -8.22
N LEU A 223 -27.01 7.27 -7.78
CA LEU A 223 -25.91 8.23 -7.68
C LEU A 223 -24.88 7.82 -6.62
N ALA A 224 -25.32 7.34 -5.46
CA ALA A 224 -24.45 6.85 -4.39
C ALA A 224 -23.60 5.65 -4.86
N THR A 225 -24.23 4.66 -5.49
CA THR A 225 -23.57 3.50 -6.10
C THR A 225 -22.52 3.93 -7.10
N TYR A 226 -22.87 4.81 -8.04
CA TYR A 226 -21.94 5.27 -9.05
C TYR A 226 -20.76 6.04 -8.45
N ALA A 227 -21.03 6.98 -7.55
CA ALA A 227 -19.99 7.79 -6.92
C ALA A 227 -18.96 6.92 -6.20
N LEU A 228 -19.42 5.93 -5.41
CA LEU A 228 -18.53 5.02 -4.69
C LEU A 228 -17.76 4.10 -5.63
N CYS A 229 -18.41 3.49 -6.63
CA CYS A 229 -17.70 2.68 -7.62
C CYS A 229 -16.67 3.51 -8.39
N LYS A 230 -17.01 4.73 -8.83
CA LYS A 230 -16.08 5.63 -9.51
C LYS A 230 -14.90 5.99 -8.62
N SER A 231 -15.14 6.36 -7.37
CA SER A 231 -14.08 6.67 -6.43
C SER A 231 -13.13 5.48 -6.21
N ALA A 232 -13.67 4.25 -6.11
CA ALA A 232 -12.84 3.05 -5.96
C ALA A 232 -11.92 2.83 -7.17
N LEU A 233 -12.44 3.06 -8.38
CA LEU A 233 -11.67 2.87 -9.62
C LEU A 233 -10.61 3.93 -9.83
N LEU A 234 -10.92 5.19 -9.49
CA LEU A 234 -9.97 6.30 -9.55
C LEU A 234 -8.84 6.10 -8.54
N ASN A 235 -9.18 5.69 -7.32
CA ASN A 235 -8.20 5.43 -6.27
C ASN A 235 -7.24 4.30 -6.65
N ASP A 236 -7.77 3.22 -7.22
CA ASP A 236 -6.98 2.06 -7.63
C ASP A 236 -6.38 2.20 -9.04
N GLY A 237 -6.57 3.36 -9.68
CA GLY A 237 -5.89 3.71 -10.90
C GLY A 237 -6.26 2.86 -12.11
N ILE A 238 -7.51 2.40 -12.16
CA ILE A 238 -8.03 1.56 -13.23
C ILE A 238 -8.20 2.38 -14.52
N ALA A 239 -7.86 1.79 -15.66
CA ALA A 239 -7.84 2.47 -16.95
C ALA A 239 -9.19 3.16 -17.29
N THR A 240 -9.12 4.35 -17.88
CA THR A 240 -10.26 5.17 -18.33
C THR A 240 -11.20 4.42 -19.29
N SER A 241 -10.72 3.40 -20.00
CA SER A 241 -11.54 2.52 -20.84
C SER A 241 -12.51 1.62 -20.05
N THR A 242 -12.21 1.30 -18.79
CA THR A 242 -13.11 0.62 -17.87
C THR A 242 -14.09 1.61 -17.24
N GLU A 243 -13.65 2.83 -16.94
CA GLU A 243 -14.52 3.93 -16.51
C GLU A 243 -15.59 4.26 -17.56
N ASN A 244 -15.20 4.40 -18.83
CA ASN A 244 -16.12 4.70 -19.94
C ASN A 244 -17.19 3.61 -20.13
N ARG A 245 -16.84 2.33 -19.89
CA ARG A 245 -17.81 1.22 -19.92
C ARG A 245 -18.83 1.33 -18.78
N LEU A 246 -18.40 1.75 -17.60
CA LEU A 246 -19.28 1.93 -16.44
C LEU A 246 -20.20 3.14 -16.59
N LEU A 247 -19.69 4.24 -17.16
CA LEU A 247 -20.45 5.44 -17.48
C LEU A 247 -21.56 5.18 -18.51
N LYS A 248 -21.22 4.52 -19.62
CA LYS A 248 -22.18 4.16 -20.68
C LYS A 248 -23.34 3.32 -20.14
N THR A 249 -23.01 2.39 -19.25
CA THR A 249 -23.96 1.50 -18.60
C THR A 249 -25.01 2.21 -17.74
N ILE A 250 -24.65 3.32 -17.09
CA ILE A 250 -25.57 4.07 -16.21
C ILE A 250 -26.48 4.99 -17.01
N LEU A 251 -25.99 5.51 -18.13
CA LEU A 251 -26.76 6.38 -19.02
C LEU A 251 -27.75 5.59 -19.88
N GLU A 252 -27.51 4.29 -20.08
CA GLU A 252 -28.36 3.40 -20.89
C GLU A 252 -29.40 2.59 -20.07
N SER A 253 -29.51 2.83 -18.74
CA SER A 253 -30.39 2.10 -17.79
C SER A 253 -31.24 3.00 -16.90
#